data_AF-A0A3D5Q2B3-F1
#
_entry.id   AF-A0A3D5Q2B3-F1
#
_cell.length_a   1.000
_cell.length_b   1.000
_cell.length_c   1.000
_cell.angle_alpha   90.00
_cell.angle_beta   90.00
_cell.angle_gamma   90.00
#
_symmetry.space_group_name_H-M   'P 1'
#
loop_
_entity.id
_entity.type
_entity.pdbx_description
1 polymer ?
#
loop_
_entity_poly.entity_id
_entity_poly.type
_entity_poly.pdbx_seq_one_letter_code
_entity_poly.pdbx_strand_id
1 'polypeptide(L)' 'MKITRQAYADMYGPTTGDRVRLGDTELWVQVEKDHTHYGDEVKFGGG' A
#
# COMPACT_ATOMS: atom_id res chain seq x y z
N MET A 1 8.33 -15.24 -3.91
CA MET A 1 6.89 -15.27 -4.26
C MET A 1 6.54 -13.98 -4.98
N LYS A 2 5.60 -13.99 -5.93
CA LYS A 2 5.06 -12.76 -6.53
C LYS A 2 3.63 -12.58 -6.05
N ILE A 3 3.37 -11.49 -5.34
CA ILE A 3 2.02 -11.05 -4.95
C ILE A 3 1.51 -10.07 -6.02
N THR A 4 0.21 -10.11 -6.29
CA THR A 4 -0.41 -9.10 -7.16
C THR A 4 -0.48 -7.77 -6.43
N ARG A 5 -0.37 -6.66 -7.17
CA ARG A 5 -0.40 -5.31 -6.58
C ARG A 5 -1.67 -5.04 -5.78
N GLN A 6 -2.81 -5.56 -6.23
CA GLN A 6 -4.07 -5.47 -5.50
C GLN A 6 -3.99 -6.20 -4.15
N ALA A 7 -3.54 -7.46 -4.15
CA ALA A 7 -3.41 -8.22 -2.90
C ALA A 7 -2.39 -7.59 -1.95
N TYR A 8 -1.31 -6.98 -2.47
CA TYR A 8 -0.38 -6.19 -1.65
C TYR A 8 -1.09 -5.01 -0.99
N ALA A 9 -1.81 -4.21 -1.77
CA ALA A 9 -2.53 -3.03 -1.28
C ALA A 9 -3.59 -3.39 -0.22
N ASP A 10 -4.30 -4.49 -0.40
CA ASP A 10 -5.30 -4.98 0.55
C ASP A 10 -4.65 -5.44 1.87
N MET A 11 -3.42 -5.97 1.79
CA MET A 11 -2.70 -6.50 2.94
C MET A 11 -1.93 -5.42 3.70
N TYR A 12 -1.12 -4.64 3.01
CA TYR A 12 -0.12 -3.74 3.60
C TYR A 12 -0.42 -2.26 3.34
N GLY A 13 -1.45 -1.97 2.55
CA GLY A 13 -1.74 -0.62 2.08
C GLY A 13 -1.03 -0.28 0.77
N PRO A 14 -1.35 0.89 0.19
CA PRO A 14 -0.80 1.34 -1.08
C PRO A 14 0.71 1.57 -1.01
N THR A 15 1.41 1.29 -2.10
CA THR A 15 2.86 1.52 -2.25
C THR A 15 3.17 2.45 -3.43
N THR A 16 4.45 2.75 -3.68
CA THR A 16 4.93 3.73 -4.67
C THR A 16 4.19 3.63 -6.00
N GLY A 17 3.55 4.73 -6.41
CA GLY A 17 2.76 4.85 -7.64
C GLY A 17 1.27 4.58 -7.48
N ASP A 18 0.82 4.00 -6.37
CA ASP A 18 -0.60 3.86 -6.05
C ASP A 18 -1.21 5.22 -5.73
N ARG A 19 -2.52 5.35 -6.01
CA ARG A 19 -3.28 6.56 -5.73
C ARG A 19 -4.46 6.28 -4.81
N VAL A 20 -4.69 7.21 -3.89
CA VAL A 20 -5.78 7.15 -2.93
C VAL A 20 -6.59 8.44 -3.02
N ARG A 21 -7.91 8.30 -3.00
CA ARG A 21 -8.86 9.43 -2.95
C ARG A 21 -8.95 9.96 -1.51
N LEU A 22 -8.92 11.28 -1.34
CA LEU A 22 -9.07 11.91 -0.02
C LEU A 22 -10.55 12.04 0.35
N GLY A 23 -11.06 11.09 1.12
CA GLY A 23 -12.45 11.05 1.55
C GLY A 23 -13.40 10.98 0.35
N ASP A 24 -14.45 11.79 0.38
CA ASP A 24 -15.44 11.95 -0.68
C ASP A 24 -15.09 13.08 -1.68
N THR A 25 -13.92 13.71 -1.54
CA THR A 25 -13.48 14.77 -2.45
C THR A 25 -12.93 14.22 -3.76
N GLU A 26 -12.78 15.06 -4.79
CA GLU A 26 -12.11 14.68 -6.05
C GLU A 26 -10.58 14.80 -5.98
N LEU A 27 -10.00 14.92 -4.78
CA LEU A 27 -8.56 15.00 -4.60
C LEU A 27 -7.93 13.60 -4.55
N TRP A 28 -6.85 13.42 -5.31
CA TRP A 28 -6.06 12.20 -5.37
C TRP A 28 -4.64 12.45 -4.90
N VAL A 29 -4.15 11.61 -4.00
CA VAL A 29 -2.74 11.57 -3.58
C VAL A 29 -2.06 10.35 -4.17
N GLN A 30 -0.78 10.49 -4.53
CA GLN A 30 0.03 9.39 -5.04
C GLN A 30 1.15 9.08 -4.05
N VAL A 31 1.40 7.79 -3.76
CA VAL A 31 2.55 7.40 -2.95
C VAL A 31 3.82 7.67 -3.76
N GLU A 32 4.64 8.61 -3.30
CA GLU A 32 5.86 9.04 -4.01
C GLU A 32 7.04 8.11 -3.76
N LYS A 33 7.12 7.55 -2.55
CA LYS A 33 8.18 6.64 -2.14
C LYS A 33 7.70 5.73 -1.01
N ASP A 34 8.06 4.46 -1.13
CA ASP A 34 7.95 3.46 -0.07
C ASP A 34 9.37 3.16 0.44
N HIS A 35 9.54 3.20 1.75
CA HIS A 35 10.81 2.95 2.41
C HIS A 35 10.93 1.53 2.97
N THR A 36 9.90 0.69 2.80
CA THR A 36 9.94 -0.70 3.23
C THR A 36 10.79 -1.59 2.31
N HIS A 37 11.17 -2.76 2.81
CA HIS A 37 11.65 -3.86 1.97
C HIS A 37 10.49 -4.81 1.73
N TYR A 38 10.16 -5.08 0.46
CA TYR A 38 8.99 -5.88 0.14
C TYR A 38 9.12 -7.33 0.65
N GLY A 39 8.23 -7.72 1.55
CA GLY A 39 8.25 -9.00 2.27
C GLY A 39 8.67 -8.92 3.74
N ASP A 40 9.22 -7.79 4.20
CA ASP A 40 9.61 -7.53 5.59
C ASP A 40 8.70 -6.48 6.26
N GLU A 41 7.51 -6.26 5.72
CA GLU A 41 6.57 -5.29 6.28
C GLU A 41 6.07 -5.73 7.65
N VAL A 42 6.16 -4.83 8.62
CA VAL A 42 5.67 -5.09 9.97
C VAL A 42 4.14 -5.09 9.96
N LYS A 43 3.56 -6.25 10.27
CA LYS A 43 2.14 -6.40 10.62
C LYS A 43 2.01 -6.83 12.07
N PHE A 44 1.10 -6.18 12.81
CA PHE A 44 0.73 -6.60 14.14
C PHE A 44 -0.56 -7.44 14.09
N GLY A 45 -0.53 -8.65 14.63
CA GLY A 45 -1.65 -9.59 14.63
C GLY A 45 -1.24 -10.95 15.19
N GLY A 46 -2.22 -11.81 15.49
CA GLY A 46 -1.94 -13.23 15.76
C GLY A 46 -1.48 -13.89 14.47
N GLY A 47 -0.31 -14.54 14.51
CA GLY A 47 0.44 -15.04 13.34
C GLY A 47 -0.39 -15.73 12.27
#